data_AF-A0A2M8BK91-F1
#
_entry.id   AF-A0A2M8BK91-F1
#
_cell.length_a   1.000
_cell.length_b   1.000
_cell.length_c   1.000
_cell.angle_alpha   90.00
_cell.angle_beta   90.00
_cell.angle_gamma   90.00
#
_symmetry.space_group_name_H-M   'P 1'
#
loop_
_entity.id
_entity.type
_entity.pdbx_description
1 polymer ?
#
loop_
_entity_poly.entity_id
_entity_poly.type
_entity_poly.pdbx_seq_one_letter_code
_entity_poly.pdbx_strand_id
1 'polypeptide(L)' 'MLSLEQARSALERIAKRASIQANIMGVDLTPAAAAQLGHPDTFFYLSKDDLTSPERSKAAARLVQRHFL' A
#
# COMPACT_ATOMS: atom_id res chain seq x y z
N MET A 1 14.36 -4.79 3.16
CA MET A 1 13.82 -3.58 2.47
C MET A 1 13.43 -2.59 3.55
N LEU A 2 13.09 -1.33 3.23
CA LEU A 2 12.52 -0.43 4.24
C LEU A 2 11.14 -0.95 4.65
N SER A 3 10.75 -0.78 5.92
CA SER A 3 9.37 -1.00 6.35
C SER A 3 8.46 0.12 5.80
N LEU A 4 7.14 -0.08 5.85
CA LEU A 4 6.20 0.98 5.48
C LEU A 4 6.43 2.26 6.29
N GLU A 5 6.64 2.13 7.60
CA GLU A 5 6.92 3.29 8.48
C GLU A 5 8.18 4.04 8.04
N GLN A 6 9.23 3.32 7.66
CA GLN A 6 10.48 3.91 7.17
C GLN A 6 10.32 4.55 5.78
N ALA A 7 9.48 3.97 4.91
CA ALA A 7 9.24 4.46 3.56
C ALA A 7 8.23 5.63 3.51
N ARG A 8 7.37 5.77 4.51
CA ARG A 8 6.23 6.70 4.53
C ARG A 8 6.63 8.15 4.20
N SER A 9 7.62 8.69 4.91
CA SER A 9 8.05 10.09 4.69
C SER A 9 8.57 10.34 3.27
N ALA A 10 9.27 9.37 2.68
CA ALA A 10 9.75 9.48 1.31
C ALA A 10 8.60 9.44 0.30
N LEU A 11 7.61 8.56 0.53
CA LEU A 11 6.42 8.43 -0.32
C LEU A 11 5.53 9.67 -0.24
N GLU A 12 5.31 10.23 0.95
CA GLU A 12 4.57 11.50 1.14
C GLU A 12 5.25 12.64 0.40
N ARG A 13 6.59 12.70 0.43
CA ARG A 13 7.35 13.70 -0.33
C ARG A 13 7.21 13.53 -1.84
N ILE A 14 7.15 12.29 -2.35
CA ILE A 14 6.91 12.02 -3.77
C ILE A 14 5.49 12.46 -4.15
N ALA A 15 4.49 12.10 -3.36
CA ALA A 15 3.10 12.48 -3.58
C ALA A 15 2.93 14.00 -3.61
N LYS A 16 3.53 14.71 -2.64
CA LYS A 16 3.53 16.18 -2.60
C LYS A 16 4.14 16.80 -3.86
N ARG A 17 5.22 16.22 -4.40
CA ARG A 17 5.84 16.70 -5.65
C ARG A 17 4.94 16.51 -6.87
N ALA A 18 4.08 15.49 -6.84
CA ALA A 18 3.06 15.25 -7.85
C ALA A 18 1.75 16.03 -7.58
N SER A 19 1.69 16.88 -6.55
CA SER A 19 0.47 17.56 -6.09
C SER A 19 -0.68 16.60 -5.74
N ILE A 20 -0.35 15.38 -5.30
CA ILE A 20 -1.31 14.36 -4.86
C ILE A 20 -1.30 14.27 -3.35
N GLN A 21 -2.47 14.28 -2.72
CA GLN A 21 -2.61 13.96 -1.30
C GLN A 21 -2.72 12.44 -1.15
N ALA A 22 -1.56 11.77 -1.06
CA ALA A 22 -1.52 10.31 -1.04
C ALA A 22 -1.95 9.73 0.31
N ASN A 23 -2.92 8.83 0.28
CA ASN A 23 -3.26 7.95 1.38
C ASN A 23 -2.45 6.66 1.27
N ILE A 24 -1.36 6.54 2.03
CA ILE A 24 -0.40 5.44 1.90
C ILE A 24 -0.75 4.29 2.85
N MET A 25 -1.03 3.12 2.26
CA MET A 25 -1.52 1.92 2.92
C MET A 25 -0.56 0.73 2.73
N GLY A 26 -0.45 -0.15 3.73
CA GLY A 26 0.32 -1.40 3.65
C GLY A 26 -0.56 -2.63 3.45
N VAL A 27 -0.01 -3.84 3.61
CA VAL A 27 -0.77 -5.10 3.48
C VAL A 27 -1.69 -5.36 4.68
N ASP A 28 -1.30 -4.92 5.88
CA ASP A 28 -2.08 -5.07 7.11
C ASP A 28 -3.15 -3.98 7.21
N LEU A 29 -4.27 -4.17 6.52
CA LEU A 29 -5.40 -3.23 6.48
C LEU A 29 -6.65 -3.85 7.08
N THR A 30 -7.42 -3.01 7.77
CA THR A 30 -8.79 -3.37 8.11
C THR A 30 -9.64 -3.45 6.83
N PRO A 31 -10.75 -4.21 6.82
CA PRO A 31 -11.64 -4.26 5.66
C PRO A 31 -12.14 -2.87 5.21
N ALA A 32 -12.35 -1.96 6.17
CA ALA A 32 -12.75 -0.59 5.88
C ALA A 32 -11.64 0.21 5.18
N ALA A 33 -10.38 0.06 5.60
CA ALA A 33 -9.25 0.70 4.91
C ALA A 33 -9.01 0.09 3.53
N ALA A 34 -9.16 -1.23 3.38
CA ALA A 34 -9.03 -1.90 2.09
C ALA A 34 -10.07 -1.41 1.05
N ALA A 35 -11.25 -0.96 1.48
CA ALA A 35 -12.25 -0.38 0.58
C ALA A 35 -11.77 0.92 -0.10
N GLN A 36 -10.77 1.60 0.48
CA GLN A 36 -10.17 2.81 -0.12
C GLN A 36 -9.12 2.49 -1.19
N LEU A 37 -8.68 1.24 -1.30
CA LEU A 37 -7.82 0.80 -2.39
C LEU A 37 -8.60 0.89 -3.72
N GLY A 38 -7.97 1.44 -4.75
CA GLY A 38 -8.61 1.74 -6.04
C GLY A 38 -9.02 3.20 -6.21
N HIS A 39 -9.02 4.00 -5.14
CA HIS A 39 -9.06 5.46 -5.30
C HIS A 39 -7.72 5.97 -5.88
N PRO A 40 -7.75 6.97 -6.79
CA PRO A 40 -6.56 7.46 -7.48
C PRO A 40 -5.53 8.11 -6.56
N ASP A 41 -5.97 8.53 -5.38
CA ASP A 41 -5.22 9.15 -4.29
C ASP A 41 -4.76 8.16 -3.21
N THR A 42 -5.07 6.87 -3.35
CA THR A 42 -4.62 5.81 -2.44
C THR A 42 -3.42 5.05 -3.01
N PHE A 43 -2.34 4.99 -2.24
CA PHE A 43 -1.09 4.33 -2.62
C PHE A 43 -0.93 3.04 -1.82
N PHE A 44 -0.75 1.93 -2.52
CA PHE A 44 -0.50 0.64 -1.90
C PHE A 44 1.01 0.35 -1.84
N TYR A 45 1.53 0.20 -0.64
CA TYR A 45 2.93 -0.13 -0.39
C TYR A 45 3.10 -1.62 -0.11
N LEU A 46 4.04 -2.22 -0.84
CA LEU A 46 4.43 -3.62 -0.74
C LEU A 46 5.95 -3.71 -0.57
N SER A 47 6.39 -4.32 0.52
CA SER A 47 7.79 -4.63 0.76
C SER A 47 8.10 -6.10 0.47
N LYS A 48 9.37 -6.44 0.33
CA LYS A 48 9.82 -7.84 0.21
C LYS A 48 9.38 -8.67 1.41
N ASP A 49 9.36 -8.09 2.61
CA ASP A 49 9.02 -8.79 3.84
C ASP A 49 7.52 -9.13 3.92
N ASP A 50 6.68 -8.39 3.20
CA ASP A 50 5.27 -8.74 3.01
C ASP A 50 5.07 -9.97 2.13
N LEU A 51 6.04 -10.24 1.23
CA LEU A 51 5.98 -11.34 0.28
C LEU A 51 6.64 -12.62 0.80
N THR A 52 7.47 -12.53 1.84
CA THR A 52 8.14 -13.70 2.43
C THR A 52 7.21 -14.52 3.32
N SER A 53 6.18 -13.91 3.93
CA SER A 53 5.13 -14.63 4.63
C SER A 53 4.05 -15.13 3.65
N PRO A 54 3.75 -16.44 3.61
CA PRO A 54 2.72 -16.97 2.71
C PRO A 54 1.34 -16.35 2.91
N GLU A 55 0.99 -15.98 4.15
CA GLU A 55 -0.30 -15.38 4.47
C GLU A 55 -0.38 -13.94 3.98
N ARG A 56 0.64 -13.12 4.27
CA ARG A 56 0.72 -11.73 3.80
C ARG A 56 0.82 -11.67 2.28
N SER A 57 1.57 -12.57 1.67
CA SER A 57 1.69 -12.68 0.22
C SER A 57 0.33 -12.98 -0.44
N LYS A 58 -0.44 -13.93 0.11
CA LYS A 58 -1.82 -14.21 -0.36
C LYS A 58 -2.78 -13.04 -0.11
N ALA A 59 -2.61 -12.29 0.97
CA ALA A 59 -3.42 -11.11 1.25
C ALA A 59 -3.12 -10.01 0.22
N ALA A 60 -1.84 -9.71 0.01
CA ALA A 60 -1.38 -8.75 -0.99
C ALA A 60 -1.87 -9.08 -2.40
N ALA A 61 -1.75 -10.35 -2.83
CA ALA A 61 -2.25 -10.79 -4.13
C ALA A 61 -3.76 -10.54 -4.29
N ARG A 62 -4.55 -10.83 -3.25
CA ARG A 62 -6.00 -10.57 -3.24
C ARG A 62 -6.33 -9.08 -3.31
N LEU A 63 -5.60 -8.24 -2.59
CA LEU A 63 -5.78 -6.78 -2.63
C LEU A 63 -5.43 -6.22 -4.01
N VAL A 64 -4.31 -6.65 -4.60
CA VAL A 64 -3.91 -6.22 -5.95
C VAL A 64 -4.95 -6.65 -6.99
N GLN A 65 -5.36 -7.92 -6.97
CA GLN A 65 -6.31 -8.45 -7.94
C GLN A 65 -7.69 -7.79 -7.84
N ARG A 66 -8.13 -7.38 -6.65
CA ARG A 66 -9.45 -6.78 -6.47
C ARG A 66 -9.52 -5.30 -6.87
N HIS A 67 -8.43 -4.56 -6.71
CA HIS A 67 -8.45 -3.10 -6.74
C HIS A 67 -7.62 -2.48 -7.86
N PHE A 68 -6.74 -3.25 -8.52
CA PHE A 68 -5.82 -2.74 -9.53
C PHE A 68 -5.78 -3.55 -10.83
N LEU A 69 -6.48 -4.68 -10.90
CA LEU A 69 -6.64 -5.54 -12.09
C LEU A 69 -8.12 -5.69 -12.40
#